data_AF-A0A2G4T0N0-F1
#
_entry.id   AF-A0A2G4T0N0-F1
#
_cell.length_a   1.000
_cell.length_b   1.000
_cell.length_c   1.000
_cell.angle_alpha   90.00
_cell.angle_beta   90.00
_cell.angle_gamma   90.00
#
_symmetry.space_group_name_H-M   'P 1'
#
loop_
_entity.id
_entity.type
_entity.pdbx_description
1 polymer ?
#
loop_
_entity_poly.entity_id
_entity_poly.type
_entity_poly.pdbx_seq_one_letter_code
_entity_poly.pdbx_strand_id
1 'polypeptide(L)' 'MSPYNNFMKTELAKVKKENPDIAHKDAFKKAAENWKNAKENPKNKKDDKETAAAK' A
#
# COMPACT_ATOMS: atom_id res chain seq x y z
N MET A 1 -0.49 -12.11 -13.16
CA MET A 1 -0.84 -11.31 -11.96
C MET A 1 -0.23 -9.93 -12.14
N SER A 2 -1.03 -8.87 -12.05
CA SER A 2 -0.52 -7.49 -12.09
C SER A 2 0.29 -7.18 -10.81
N PRO A 3 1.31 -6.29 -10.86
CA PRO A 3 2.14 -5.97 -9.69
C PRO A 3 1.31 -5.39 -8.53
N TYR A 4 0.24 -4.67 -8.84
CA TYR A 4 -0.76 -4.23 -7.86
C TYR A 4 -1.35 -5.39 -7.05
N ASN A 5 -1.74 -6.48 -7.72
CA ASN A 5 -2.40 -7.61 -7.05
C ASN A 5 -1.43 -8.36 -6.13
N ASN A 6 -0.15 -8.45 -6.52
CA ASN A 6 0.88 -9.04 -5.67
C ASN A 6 1.17 -8.15 -4.47
N PHE A 7 1.36 -6.84 -4.67
CA PHE A 7 1.60 -5.90 -3.60
C PHE A 7 0.46 -5.86 -2.59
N MET A 8 -0.80 -5.74 -3.07
CA MET A 8 -1.97 -5.69 -2.19
C MET A 8 -2.10 -6.94 -1.33
N LYS A 9 -1.82 -8.13 -1.87
CA LYS A 9 -1.88 -9.37 -1.08
C LYS A 9 -0.83 -9.38 0.03
N THR A 10 0.41 -9.01 -0.30
CA THR A 10 1.53 -8.98 0.65
C THR A 10 1.31 -7.93 1.73
N GLU A 11 0.92 -6.72 1.33
CA GLU A 11 0.74 -5.60 2.24
C GLU A 11 -0.50 -5.76 3.12
N LEU A 12 -1.62 -6.26 2.56
CA LEU A 12 -2.81 -6.57 3.35
C LEU A 12 -2.53 -7.66 4.40
N ALA A 13 -1.77 -8.69 4.03
CA ALA A 13 -1.36 -9.74 4.98
C ALA A 13 -0.46 -9.17 6.09
N LYS A 14 0.45 -8.25 5.74
CA LYS A 14 1.33 -7.58 6.70
C LYS A 14 0.54 -6.70 7.68
N VAL A 15 -0.36 -5.86 7.18
CA VAL A 15 -1.20 -4.98 8.00
C VAL A 15 -2.10 -5.79 8.95
N LYS A 16 -2.71 -6.87 8.47
CA LYS A 16 -3.49 -7.79 9.31
C LYS A 16 -2.63 -8.56 10.31
N LYS A 17 -1.37 -8.83 10.00
CA LYS A 17 -0.45 -9.51 10.92
C LYS A 17 0.04 -8.58 12.03
N GLU A 18 0.32 -7.32 11.71
CA GLU A 18 0.64 -6.27 12.70
C GLU A 18 -0.58 -5.88 13.53
N ASN A 19 -1.76 -5.80 12.92
CA ASN A 19 -3.00 -5.39 13.55
C ASN A 19 -4.11 -6.40 13.21
N PRO A 20 -4.21 -7.54 13.91
CA PRO A 20 -5.25 -8.54 13.62
C PRO A 20 -6.67 -8.04 13.89
N ASP A 21 -6.83 -7.03 14.73
CA ASP A 21 -8.10 -6.39 15.07
C ASP A 21 -8.56 -5.34 14.03
N ILE A 22 -7.69 -5.01 13.05
CA ILE A 22 -8.02 -4.00 12.05
C ILE A 22 -9.16 -4.49 11.14
N ALA A 23 -10.14 -3.63 10.90
CA ALA A 23 -11.18 -3.93 9.94
C ALA A 23 -10.57 -4.15 8.54
N HIS A 24 -11.08 -5.14 7.80
CA HIS A 24 -10.63 -5.44 6.43
C HIS A 24 -10.58 -4.18 5.55
N LYS A 25 -11.58 -3.31 5.69
CA LYS A 25 -11.70 -2.07 4.92
C LYS A 25 -10.54 -1.11 5.21
N ASP A 26 -10.12 -0.99 6.47
CA ASP A 26 -9.01 -0.15 6.90
C ASP A 26 -7.66 -0.73 6.48
N ALA A 27 -7.46 -2.05 6.67
CA ALA A 27 -6.27 -2.73 6.16
C ALA A 27 -6.11 -2.56 4.65
N PHE A 28 -7.21 -2.68 3.90
CA PHE A 28 -7.19 -2.51 2.45
C PHE A 28 -6.90 -1.07 2.04
N LYS A 29 -7.47 -0.08 2.75
CA LYS A 29 -7.22 1.34 2.52
C LYS A 29 -5.74 1.66 2.74
N LYS A 30 -5.17 1.18 3.85
CA LYS A 30 -3.76 1.35 4.20
C LYS A 30 -2.82 0.70 3.19
N ALA A 31 -3.13 -0.53 2.75
CA ALA A 31 -2.40 -1.19 1.68
C ALA A 31 -2.48 -0.43 0.34
N ALA A 32 -3.65 0.12 -0.01
CA ALA A 32 -3.83 0.90 -1.22
C ALA A 32 -3.09 2.26 -1.17
N GLU A 33 -3.03 2.89 0.01
CA GLU A 33 -2.22 4.11 0.23
C GLU A 33 -0.73 3.82 0.13
N ASN A 34 -0.26 2.70 0.67
CA ASN A 34 1.13 2.25 0.49
C ASN A 34 1.44 1.96 -0.99
N TRP A 35 0.50 1.37 -1.75
CA TRP A 35 0.67 1.12 -3.18
C TRP A 35 0.83 2.40 -4.00
N LYS A 36 0.12 3.48 -3.64
CA LYS A 36 0.31 4.81 -4.27
C LYS A 36 1.70 5.37 -4.09
N ASN A 37 2.48 4.86 -3.13
CA ASN A 37 3.86 5.28 -2.86
C ASN A 37 4.89 4.20 -3.26
N ALA A 38 4.44 3.04 -3.71
CA ALA A 38 5.31 1.92 -4.03
C ALA A 38 6.10 2.17 -5.32
N LYS A 39 7.41 1.90 -5.29
CA LYS A 39 8.30 1.96 -6.48
C LYS A 39 7.87 1.01 -7.61
N GLU A 40 7.16 -0.05 -7.26
CA GLU A 40 6.58 -1.03 -8.20
C GLU A 40 5.34 -0.51 -8.93
N ASN A 41 4.75 0.60 -8.46
CA ASN A 41 3.64 1.23 -9.13
C ASN A 41 4.17 1.99 -10.36
N PRO A 42 3.83 1.59 -11.60
CA PRO A 42 4.34 2.23 -12.81
C PRO A 42 3.90 3.70 -12.94
N LYS A 43 2.89 4.14 -12.18
CA LYS A 43 2.48 5.55 -12.07
C LYS A 43 3.47 6.41 -11.28
N ASN A 44 4.18 5.85 -10.29
CA ASN A 44 5.14 6.59 -9.45
C ASN A 44 6.47 6.90 -10.15
N LYS A 45 6.76 6.25 -11.28
CA LYS A 45 7.96 6.57 -12.08
C LYS A 45 7.93 7.96 -12.73
N LYS A 46 6.82 8.70 -12.62
CA LYS A 46 6.65 10.04 -13.23
C LYS A 46 6.53 11.20 -12.21
N ASP A 47 6.29 10.89 -10.94
CA ASP A 47 6.06 11.88 -9.88
C ASP A 47 7.01 11.58 -8.70
N ASP A 48 8.26 12.02 -8.84
CA ASP A 48 9.27 12.01 -7.75
C ASP A 48 9.20 13.29 -6.89
N LYS A 49 8.08 14.01 -6.87
CA LYS A 49 7.89 15.13 -5.95
C LYS A 49 6.56 15.02 -5.23
N GLU A 50 6.60 15.17 -3.91
CA GLU A 50 5.45 15.34 -3.01
C GLU A 50 4.74 14.01 -2.69
N THR A 51 4.98 13.34 -1.56
CA THR A 51 4.60 13.85 -0.23
C THR A 51 5.19 12.91 0.84
N ALA A 52 6.21 13.38 1.56
CA ALA A 52 6.58 12.85 2.86
C ALA A 52 5.98 13.78 3.91
N ALA A 53 4.73 13.54 4.29
CA ALA A 53 4.08 14.26 5.39
C ALA A 53 3.14 13.32 6.13
N ALA A 54 3.68 12.62 7.13
CA ALA A 54 3.01 12.35 8.39
C ALA A 54 4.01 11.62 9.31
N LYS A 55 4.84 12.40 9.99
CA LYS A 55 5.28 12.07 11.34
C LYS A 55 5.10 13.31 12.20
#